data_AF-A0A812U9P6-F1
#
_entry.id   AF-A0A812U9P6-F1
#
_cell.length_a   1.000
_cell.length_b   1.000
_cell.length_c   1.000
_cell.angle_alpha   90.00
_cell.angle_beta   90.00
_cell.angle_gamma   90.00
#
_symmetry.space_group_name_H-M   'P 1'
#
loop_
_entity.id
_entity.type
_entity.pdbx_description
1 polymer ?
#
loop_
_entity_poly.entity_id
_entity_poly.type
_entity_poly.pdbx_seq_one_letter_code
_entity_poly.pdbx_strand_id
1 'polypeptide(L)'
;MADDEDWCRTLDAQLEERFGPTVPAKLSAASLNFSRCSLDDQALTKLLTYLYSRDITVQILKLFRNNITDSGAWAVGQFMAHSSQAVHEVHLSHNSISEEGAAALLELIVWSRKYPYAAENTGRRDARGYSPIWLRLEHNCIDWRLIDHRLHRPDLTWTTAESRDNWPPMGDAAPTICLHASFRPELSDGVPKGFRV
;
A
#
# COMPACT_ATOMS: atom_id res chain seq x y z
N MET A 1 -7.56 22.01 -18.94
CA MET A 1 -8.78 21.81 -18.14
C MET A 1 -9.84 20.95 -18.84
N ALA A 2 -9.67 20.52 -20.09
CA ALA A 2 -10.66 19.70 -20.82
C ALA A 2 -10.41 18.17 -20.77
N ASP A 3 -9.35 17.71 -20.10
CA ASP A 3 -8.91 16.31 -20.13
C ASP A 3 -9.34 15.50 -18.89
N ASP A 4 -9.49 16.18 -17.74
CA ASP A 4 -9.73 15.51 -16.45
C ASP A 4 -11.18 15.04 -16.27
N GLU A 5 -12.15 15.84 -16.75
CA GLU A 5 -13.55 15.45 -16.68
C GLU A 5 -13.91 14.34 -17.68
N ASP A 6 -13.18 14.24 -18.79
CA ASP A 6 -13.47 13.26 -19.84
C ASP A 6 -13.08 11.84 -19.39
N TRP A 7 -11.99 11.71 -18.65
CA TRP A 7 -11.51 10.44 -18.13
C TRP A 7 -12.42 9.87 -17.02
N CYS A 8 -12.86 10.70 -16.07
CA CYS A 8 -13.81 10.28 -15.04
C CYS A 8 -15.17 9.87 -15.64
N ARG A 9 -15.68 10.64 -16.62
CA ARG A 9 -16.90 10.28 -17.35
C ARG A 9 -16.76 8.95 -18.08
N THR A 10 -15.60 8.69 -18.67
CA THR A 10 -15.30 7.42 -19.33
C THR A 10 -15.31 6.24 -18.35
N LEU A 11 -14.73 6.40 -17.16
CA LEU A 11 -14.78 5.36 -16.13
C LEU A 11 -16.18 5.12 -15.59
N ASP A 12 -16.96 6.18 -15.35
CA ASP A 12 -18.36 6.04 -14.93
C ASP A 12 -19.19 5.31 -15.99
N ALA A 13 -19.00 5.62 -17.28
CA ALA A 13 -19.65 4.89 -18.38
C ALA A 13 -19.29 3.40 -18.39
N GLN A 14 -18.03 3.04 -18.11
CA GLN A 14 -17.62 1.63 -18.00
C GLN A 14 -18.25 0.93 -16.78
N LEU A 15 -18.41 1.64 -15.66
CA LEU A 15 -19.12 1.12 -14.49
C LEU A 15 -20.61 0.89 -14.81
N GLU A 16 -21.26 1.83 -15.48
CA GLU A 16 -22.65 1.72 -15.92
C GLU A 16 -22.84 0.59 -16.94
N GLU A 17 -21.91 0.39 -17.87
CA GLU A 17 -21.93 -0.75 -18.79
C GLU A 17 -21.83 -2.08 -18.02
N ARG A 18 -20.98 -2.12 -16.99
CA ARG A 18 -20.73 -3.35 -16.21
C ARG A 18 -21.84 -3.70 -15.23
N PHE A 19 -22.41 -2.70 -14.54
CA PHE A 19 -23.37 -2.88 -13.46
C PHE A 19 -24.80 -2.51 -13.84
N GLY A 20 -25.00 -1.95 -15.04
CA GLY A 20 -26.28 -1.42 -15.50
C GLY A 20 -26.57 -0.01 -14.95
N PRO A 21 -27.81 0.48 -15.13
CA PRO A 21 -28.20 1.85 -14.77
C PRO A 21 -28.18 2.14 -13.26
N THR A 22 -27.94 1.12 -12.43
CA THR A 22 -27.90 1.23 -10.97
C THR A 22 -26.57 0.70 -10.46
N VAL A 23 -25.51 1.48 -10.69
CA VAL A 23 -24.19 1.19 -10.12
C VAL A 23 -24.33 1.14 -8.59
N PRO A 24 -23.88 0.06 -7.93
CA PRO A 24 -23.91 -0.04 -6.48
C PRO A 24 -23.26 1.18 -5.82
N ALA A 25 -23.90 1.69 -4.76
CA ALA A 25 -23.40 2.86 -4.02
C ALA A 25 -22.03 2.63 -3.37
N LYS A 26 -21.66 1.35 -3.14
CA LYS A 26 -20.34 0.94 -2.68
C LYS A 26 -19.82 -0.16 -3.58
N LEU A 27 -18.58 0.02 -4.02
CA LEU A 27 -17.86 -0.99 -4.79
C LEU A 27 -16.60 -1.40 -4.02
N SER A 28 -16.23 -2.66 -4.17
CA SER A 28 -14.98 -3.18 -3.64
C SER A 28 -14.23 -3.91 -4.74
N ALA A 29 -13.02 -3.46 -5.01
CA ALA A 29 -12.09 -4.11 -5.91
C ALA A 29 -11.16 -5.01 -5.10
N ALA A 30 -11.30 -6.33 -5.29
CA ALA A 30 -10.38 -7.30 -4.68
C ALA A 30 -8.93 -7.08 -5.15
N SER A 31 -8.74 -6.70 -6.41
CA SER A 31 -7.43 -6.29 -6.93
C SER A 31 -7.56 -5.28 -8.06
N LEU A 32 -6.80 -4.20 -7.98
CA LEU A 32 -6.56 -3.26 -9.06
C LEU A 32 -5.10 -3.36 -9.48
N ASN A 33 -4.87 -3.58 -10.78
CA ASN A 33 -3.53 -3.72 -11.33
C ASN A 33 -3.29 -2.70 -12.44
N PHE A 34 -2.49 -1.69 -12.12
CA PHE A 34 -2.00 -0.68 -13.05
C PHE A 34 -0.47 -0.75 -13.17
N SER A 35 0.09 -1.95 -13.04
CA SER A 35 1.52 -2.16 -13.24
C SER A 35 1.88 -1.99 -14.71
N ARG A 36 3.02 -1.35 -15.01
CA ARG A 36 3.51 -1.13 -16.39
C ARG A 36 2.57 -0.28 -17.25
N CYS A 37 1.85 0.65 -16.63
CA CYS A 37 0.95 1.57 -17.32
C CYS A 37 1.61 2.93 -17.62
N SER A 38 2.91 3.10 -17.31
CA SER A 38 3.64 4.38 -17.41
C SER A 38 2.98 5.50 -16.60
N LEU A 39 2.33 5.17 -15.49
CA LEU A 39 1.71 6.15 -14.62
C LEU A 39 2.78 7.06 -14.00
N ASP A 40 2.58 8.37 -14.11
CA ASP A 40 3.25 9.36 -13.27
C ASP A 40 2.38 9.70 -12.05
N ASP A 41 2.89 10.58 -11.18
CA ASP A 41 2.20 10.98 -9.96
C ASP A 41 0.88 11.70 -10.22
N GLN A 42 0.78 12.45 -11.33
CA GLN A 42 -0.44 13.17 -11.68
C GLN A 42 -1.54 12.20 -12.10
N ALA A 43 -1.23 11.26 -12.98
CA ALA A 43 -2.17 10.23 -13.43
C ALA A 43 -2.60 9.33 -12.26
N LEU A 44 -1.65 8.92 -11.41
CA LEU A 44 -1.95 8.15 -10.21
C LEU A 44 -2.85 8.92 -9.24
N THR A 45 -2.57 10.19 -8.98
CA THR A 45 -3.39 11.02 -8.09
C THR A 45 -4.82 11.11 -8.60
N LYS A 46 -5.03 11.35 -9.91
CA LYS A 46 -6.37 11.38 -10.51
C LYS A 46 -7.12 10.06 -10.30
N LEU A 47 -6.46 8.93 -10.54
CA LEU A 47 -7.02 7.60 -10.32
C LEU A 47 -7.44 7.41 -8.85
N LEU A 48 -6.55 7.70 -7.89
CA LEU A 48 -6.83 7.52 -6.47
C LEU A 48 -7.94 8.46 -5.97
N THR A 49 -7.97 9.71 -6.46
CA THR A 49 -9.05 10.66 -6.17
C THR A 49 -10.39 10.16 -6.71
N TYR A 50 -10.43 9.60 -7.92
CA TYR A 50 -11.64 9.00 -8.48
C TYR A 50 -12.13 7.81 -7.64
N LEU A 51 -11.23 6.89 -7.27
CA LEU A 51 -11.60 5.74 -6.42
C LEU A 51 -12.16 6.21 -5.06
N TYR A 52 -11.54 7.23 -4.47
CA TYR A 52 -12.00 7.81 -3.21
C TYR A 52 -13.37 8.50 -3.35
N SER A 53 -13.59 9.32 -4.38
CA SER A 53 -14.85 10.06 -4.57
C SER A 53 -16.05 9.15 -4.83
N ARG A 54 -15.81 7.94 -5.34
CA ARG A 54 -16.82 6.92 -5.61
C ARG A 54 -16.96 5.87 -4.49
N ASP A 55 -16.29 6.06 -3.34
CA ASP A 55 -16.21 5.07 -2.23
C ASP A 55 -15.86 3.66 -2.73
N ILE A 56 -14.95 3.58 -3.71
CA ILE A 56 -14.44 2.33 -4.26
C ILE A 56 -13.28 1.89 -3.36
N THR A 57 -13.52 0.83 -2.60
CA THR A 57 -12.49 0.23 -1.73
C THR A 57 -11.59 -0.71 -2.51
N VAL A 58 -10.33 -0.83 -2.10
CA VAL A 58 -9.33 -1.66 -2.80
C VAL A 58 -8.60 -2.53 -1.80
N GLN A 59 -8.60 -3.85 -2.01
CA GLN A 59 -7.84 -4.76 -1.15
C GLN A 59 -6.38 -4.91 -1.62
N ILE A 60 -6.14 -5.01 -2.93
CA ILE A 60 -4.80 -5.19 -3.48
C ILE A 60 -4.55 -4.16 -4.57
N LEU A 61 -3.59 -3.27 -4.36
CA LEU A 61 -3.20 -2.22 -5.31
C LEU A 61 -1.82 -2.52 -5.90
N LYS A 62 -1.77 -2.83 -7.20
CA LYS A 62 -0.51 -3.12 -7.92
C LYS A 62 -0.14 -1.98 -8.85
N LEU A 63 1.01 -1.36 -8.57
CA LEU A 63 1.56 -0.18 -9.23
C LEU A 63 3.03 -0.40 -9.65
N PHE A 64 3.47 -1.65 -9.77
CA PHE A 64 4.85 -1.99 -10.10
C PHE A 64 5.24 -1.49 -11.49
N ARG A 65 6.47 -0.99 -11.62
CA ARG A 65 7.06 -0.59 -12.92
C ARG A 65 6.27 0.55 -13.57
N ASN A 66 6.15 1.67 -12.86
CA ASN A 66 5.63 2.94 -13.34
C ASN A 66 6.67 4.06 -13.08
N ASN A 67 6.27 5.32 -13.20
CA ASN A 67 7.11 6.50 -12.98
C ASN A 67 6.71 7.23 -11.68
N ILE A 68 6.36 6.48 -10.64
CA ILE A 68 5.88 7.03 -9.37
C ILE A 68 7.07 7.57 -8.56
N THR A 69 6.95 8.79 -8.04
CA THR A 69 7.94 9.41 -7.15
C THR A 69 7.38 9.53 -5.73
N ASP A 70 8.05 10.30 -4.87
CA ASP A 70 7.60 10.56 -3.50
C ASP A 70 6.20 11.17 -3.43
N SER A 71 5.85 12.01 -4.42
CA SER A 71 4.52 12.62 -4.48
C SER A 71 3.43 11.57 -4.70
N GLY A 72 3.67 10.59 -5.58
CA GLY A 72 2.74 9.49 -5.78
C GLY A 72 2.73 8.49 -4.62
N ALA A 73 3.86 8.24 -3.96
CA ALA A 73 3.90 7.45 -2.72
C ALA A 73 3.05 8.09 -1.60
N TRP A 74 3.15 9.41 -1.44
CA TRP A 74 2.30 10.19 -0.54
C TRP A 74 0.82 10.08 -0.93
N ALA A 75 0.48 10.20 -2.22
CA ALA A 75 -0.90 10.04 -2.70
C ALA A 75 -1.48 8.65 -2.39
N VAL A 76 -0.67 7.59 -2.53
CA VAL A 76 -1.05 6.23 -2.13
C VAL A 76 -1.31 6.15 -0.62
N GLY A 77 -0.42 6.72 0.20
CA GLY A 77 -0.61 6.77 1.65
C GLY A 77 -1.88 7.51 2.06
N GLN A 78 -2.17 8.64 1.41
CA GLN A 78 -3.40 9.41 1.65
C GLN A 78 -4.65 8.62 1.28
N PHE A 79 -4.65 7.96 0.12
CA PHE A 79 -5.74 7.08 -0.29
C PHE A 79 -5.98 5.98 0.75
N MET A 80 -4.93 5.30 1.19
CA MET A 80 -5.03 4.25 2.21
C MET A 80 -5.54 4.78 3.56
N ALA A 81 -5.09 5.95 3.97
CA ALA A 81 -5.50 6.57 5.23
C ALA A 81 -6.98 6.95 5.23
N HIS A 82 -7.54 7.36 4.08
CA HIS A 82 -8.92 7.85 3.98
C HIS A 82 -9.92 6.83 3.42
N SER A 83 -9.48 5.75 2.77
CA SER A 83 -10.40 4.70 2.25
C SER A 83 -11.25 4.10 3.36
N SER A 84 -12.51 3.74 3.10
CA SER A 84 -13.39 3.19 4.14
C SER A 84 -12.99 1.78 4.60
N GLN A 85 -12.07 1.11 3.90
CA GLN A 85 -11.51 -0.21 4.24
C GLN A 85 -9.99 -0.20 4.17
N ALA A 86 -9.35 -1.13 4.89
CA ALA A 86 -7.91 -1.30 4.85
C ALA A 86 -7.46 -1.91 3.50
N VAL A 87 -6.34 -1.43 2.96
CA VAL A 87 -5.68 -2.03 1.81
C VAL A 87 -4.76 -3.13 2.32
N HIS A 88 -4.91 -4.35 1.82
CA HIS A 88 -4.19 -5.52 2.30
C HIS A 88 -2.78 -5.60 1.70
N GLU A 89 -2.61 -5.17 0.45
CA GLU A 89 -1.34 -5.22 -0.28
C GLU A 89 -1.16 -4.01 -1.20
N VAL A 90 0.04 -3.42 -1.16
CA VAL A 90 0.48 -2.38 -2.09
C VAL A 90 1.80 -2.79 -2.71
N HIS A 91 1.82 -2.85 -4.03
CA HIS A 91 3.02 -3.18 -4.80
C HIS A 91 3.54 -1.98 -5.58
N LEU A 92 4.62 -1.38 -5.09
CA LEU A 92 5.23 -0.14 -5.62
C LEU A 92 6.67 -0.35 -6.12
N SER A 93 7.14 -1.59 -6.25
CA SER A 93 8.49 -1.86 -6.71
C SER A 93 8.76 -1.31 -8.12
N HIS A 94 10.02 -1.08 -8.46
CA HIS A 94 10.42 -0.54 -9.77
C HIS A 94 9.74 0.81 -10.08
N ASN A 95 9.84 1.75 -9.17
CA ASN A 95 9.44 3.14 -9.38
C ASN A 95 10.63 4.04 -8.99
N SER A 96 10.41 5.33 -8.79
CA SER A 96 11.43 6.33 -8.47
C SER A 96 11.21 6.96 -7.09
N ILE A 97 10.74 6.16 -6.12
CA ILE A 97 10.48 6.61 -4.74
C ILE A 97 11.80 6.68 -3.96
N SER A 98 12.04 7.76 -3.23
CA SER A 98 13.18 7.90 -2.31
C SER A 98 12.83 7.47 -0.88
N GLU A 99 13.80 7.56 0.02
CA GLU A 99 13.60 7.39 1.46
C GLU A 99 12.54 8.34 2.04
N GLU A 100 12.42 9.57 1.54
CA GLU A 100 11.40 10.52 1.97
C GLU A 100 10.00 10.07 1.58
N GLY A 101 9.80 9.65 0.32
CA GLY A 101 8.51 9.14 -0.14
C GLY A 101 8.11 7.85 0.58
N ALA A 102 9.06 6.95 0.80
CA ALA A 102 8.83 5.74 1.58
C ALA A 102 8.47 6.08 3.04
N ALA A 103 9.21 6.98 3.69
CA ALA A 103 8.93 7.41 5.06
C ALA A 103 7.54 8.03 5.19
N ALA A 104 7.16 8.92 4.27
CA ALA A 104 5.84 9.53 4.24
C ALA A 104 4.70 8.50 4.11
N LEU A 105 4.89 7.49 3.25
CA LEU A 105 3.94 6.37 3.13
C LEU A 105 3.81 5.60 4.46
N LEU A 106 4.91 5.26 5.11
CA LEU A 106 4.89 4.56 6.41
C LEU A 106 4.21 5.40 7.50
N GLU A 107 4.48 6.71 7.55
CA GLU A 107 3.88 7.62 8.52
C GLU A 107 2.36 7.72 8.34
N LEU A 108 1.87 7.77 7.10
CA LEU A 108 0.43 7.76 6.81
C LEU A 108 -0.25 6.44 7.16
N ILE A 109 0.46 5.32 7.00
CA ILE A 109 -0.01 3.99 7.45
C ILE A 109 -0.21 3.99 8.97
N VAL A 110 0.78 4.43 9.74
CA VAL A 110 0.69 4.52 11.21
C VAL A 110 -0.41 5.49 11.63
N TRP A 111 -0.45 6.67 11.01
CA TRP A 111 -1.45 7.70 11.29
C TRP A 111 -2.89 7.20 11.09
N SER A 112 -3.12 6.37 10.07
CA SER A 112 -4.46 5.83 9.77
C SER A 112 -5.02 4.94 10.87
N ARG A 113 -4.16 4.31 11.69
CA ARG A 113 -4.51 3.33 12.74
C ARG A 113 -5.37 2.15 12.25
N LYS A 114 -5.35 1.86 10.94
CA LYS A 114 -6.07 0.73 10.34
C LYS A 114 -5.29 -0.58 10.43
N TYR A 115 -4.01 -0.51 10.76
CA TYR A 115 -3.08 -1.64 10.67
C TYR A 115 -2.51 -2.01 12.05
N PRO A 116 -2.39 -3.31 12.36
CA PRO A 116 -2.87 -4.44 11.56
C PRO A 116 -4.40 -4.42 11.43
N TYR A 117 -4.92 -4.90 10.29
CA TYR A 117 -6.35 -4.89 10.01
C TYR A 117 -6.98 -6.23 10.36
N ALA A 118 -8.27 -6.24 10.72
CA ALA A 118 -9.02 -7.47 10.93
C ALA A 118 -9.26 -8.14 9.56
N ALA A 119 -8.60 -9.26 9.31
CA ALA A 119 -8.78 -9.99 8.07
C ALA A 119 -9.97 -10.94 8.22
N GLU A 120 -11.00 -10.79 7.38
CA GLU A 120 -12.23 -11.55 7.54
C GLU A 120 -12.13 -12.96 6.93
N ASN A 121 -11.58 -13.13 5.73
CA ASN A 121 -11.59 -14.43 5.03
C ASN A 121 -10.38 -14.75 4.14
N THR A 122 -9.32 -13.93 4.14
CA THR A 122 -8.17 -14.16 3.24
C THR A 122 -6.84 -14.01 3.96
N GLY A 123 -5.84 -14.76 3.49
CA GLY A 123 -4.46 -14.66 3.92
C GLY A 123 -4.16 -15.14 5.35
N ARG A 124 -2.89 -15.01 5.72
CA ARG A 124 -2.38 -15.36 7.05
C ARG A 124 -2.81 -14.34 8.10
N ARG A 125 -3.21 -14.84 9.27
CA ARG A 125 -3.68 -14.06 10.42
C ARG A 125 -3.00 -14.49 11.71
N ASP A 126 -2.94 -13.58 12.68
CA ASP A 126 -2.59 -13.92 14.05
C ASP A 126 -3.77 -14.61 14.78
N ALA A 127 -3.57 -15.00 16.04
CA ALA A 127 -4.60 -15.66 16.86
C ALA A 127 -5.85 -14.79 17.12
N ARG A 128 -5.74 -13.48 16.89
CA ARG A 128 -6.83 -12.50 17.06
C ARG A 128 -7.54 -12.18 15.74
N GLY A 129 -7.12 -12.77 14.62
CA GLY A 129 -7.71 -12.54 13.30
C GLY A 129 -7.13 -11.33 12.54
N TYR A 130 -6.00 -10.79 12.97
CA TYR A 130 -5.40 -9.60 12.36
C TYR A 130 -4.25 -9.93 11.40
N SER A 131 -4.03 -9.03 10.45
CA SER A 131 -2.96 -9.13 9.45
C SER A 131 -2.25 -7.79 9.22
N PRO A 132 -0.93 -7.79 8.97
CA PRO A 132 -0.21 -6.60 8.55
C PRO A 132 -0.61 -6.17 7.14
N ILE A 133 -0.40 -4.90 6.79
CA ILE A 133 -0.31 -4.54 5.37
C ILE A 133 0.95 -5.13 4.76
N TRP A 134 0.83 -5.69 3.56
CA TRP A 134 1.96 -6.13 2.77
C TRP A 134 2.43 -5.07 1.78
N LEU A 135 3.68 -4.64 1.91
CA LEU A 135 4.28 -3.59 1.11
C LEU A 135 5.48 -4.09 0.32
N ARG A 136 5.50 -3.78 -0.97
CA ARG A 136 6.63 -4.05 -1.86
C ARG A 136 7.21 -2.75 -2.38
N LEU A 137 8.41 -2.41 -1.92
CA LEU A 137 9.12 -1.16 -2.24
C LEU A 137 10.48 -1.41 -2.90
N GLU A 138 10.84 -2.66 -3.18
CA GLU A 138 12.11 -3.03 -3.79
C GLU A 138 12.31 -2.37 -5.18
N HIS A 139 13.55 -2.15 -5.59
CA HIS A 139 13.88 -1.48 -6.86
C HIS A 139 13.31 -0.05 -6.99
N ASN A 140 13.22 0.67 -5.88
CA ASN A 140 13.08 2.13 -5.84
C ASN A 140 14.45 2.77 -5.49
N CYS A 141 14.48 4.09 -5.35
CA CYS A 141 15.66 4.89 -5.01
C CYS A 141 15.79 5.11 -3.48
N ILE A 142 15.43 4.12 -2.67
CA ILE A 142 15.35 4.27 -1.20
C ILE A 142 16.72 3.98 -0.58
N ASP A 143 17.33 4.97 0.10
CA ASP A 143 18.42 4.69 1.04
C ASP A 143 17.84 4.19 2.37
N TRP A 144 17.82 2.88 2.53
CA TRP A 144 17.23 2.24 3.69
C TRP A 144 17.98 2.48 5.01
N ARG A 145 19.21 3.01 4.97
CA ARG A 145 19.93 3.43 6.18
C ARG A 145 19.30 4.69 6.77
N LEU A 146 18.71 5.53 5.92
CA LEU A 146 18.07 6.77 6.32
C LEU A 146 16.66 6.56 6.86
N ILE A 147 15.98 5.47 6.50
CA ILE A 147 14.63 5.18 7.02
C ILE A 147 14.65 4.33 8.31
N ASP A 148 15.81 3.79 8.71
CA ASP A 148 15.94 2.90 9.88
C ASP A 148 15.35 3.52 11.16
N HIS A 149 15.67 4.78 11.44
CA HIS A 149 15.12 5.51 12.60
C HIS A 149 13.60 5.75 12.52
N ARG A 150 13.02 5.74 11.32
CA ARG A 150 11.56 5.86 11.11
C ARG A 150 10.85 4.52 11.34
N LEU A 151 11.55 3.42 11.10
CA LEU A 151 11.08 2.06 11.33
C LEU A 151 11.19 1.66 12.82
N HIS A 152 12.16 2.19 13.55
CA HIS A 152 12.38 1.92 14.98
C HIS A 152 11.70 2.95 15.88
N ARG A 153 10.36 2.87 16.00
CA ARG A 153 9.55 3.74 16.86
C ARG A 153 8.46 2.95 17.63
N PRO A 154 8.06 3.39 18.84
CA PRO A 154 7.17 2.62 19.71
C PRO A 154 5.76 2.34 19.14
N ASP A 155 5.31 3.18 18.22
CA ASP A 155 3.98 3.14 17.59
C ASP A 155 3.98 2.45 16.22
N LEU A 156 5.11 1.88 15.79
CA LEU A 156 5.21 1.11 14.55
C LEU A 156 5.84 -0.25 14.83
N THR A 157 5.09 -1.32 14.55
CA THR A 157 5.63 -2.67 14.48
C THR A 157 5.76 -3.09 13.02
N TRP A 158 6.90 -3.63 12.64
CA TRP A 158 7.14 -4.03 11.26
C TRP A 158 7.95 -5.32 11.17
N THR A 159 7.74 -6.08 10.10
CA THR A 159 8.50 -7.30 9.82
C THR A 159 8.80 -7.43 8.32
N THR A 160 9.53 -8.49 7.95
CA THR A 160 9.76 -8.86 6.55
C THR A 160 9.28 -10.28 6.26
N ALA A 161 8.93 -10.55 5.01
CA ALA A 161 8.55 -11.89 4.55
C ALA A 161 8.90 -12.10 3.08
N GLU A 162 8.78 -13.33 2.56
CA GLU A 162 8.85 -13.58 1.10
C GLU A 162 7.49 -13.44 0.41
N SER A 163 6.40 -13.50 1.19
CA SER A 163 5.04 -13.36 0.68
C SER A 163 4.11 -12.77 1.74
N ARG A 164 3.00 -12.18 1.29
CA ARG A 164 1.92 -11.64 2.13
C ARG A 164 1.44 -12.62 3.20
N ASP A 165 1.47 -13.91 2.89
CA ASP A 165 0.92 -14.95 3.73
C ASP A 165 2.00 -15.69 4.55
N ASN A 166 3.25 -15.22 4.53
CA ASN A 166 4.39 -15.88 5.18
C ASN A 166 5.22 -14.98 6.12
N TRP A 167 4.60 -14.00 6.76
CA TRP A 167 5.25 -13.12 7.74
C TRP A 167 5.51 -13.84 9.07
N PRO A 168 6.66 -13.67 9.75
CA PRO A 168 6.97 -14.42 10.96
C PRO A 168 6.08 -13.97 12.14
N PRO A 169 5.79 -14.87 13.11
CA PRO A 169 5.05 -14.48 14.31
C PRO A 169 5.84 -13.44 15.11
N MET A 170 5.20 -12.33 15.50
CA MET A 170 5.75 -11.31 16.38
C MET A 170 5.11 -11.43 17.77
N GLY A 171 5.54 -12.44 18.54
CA GLY A 171 4.80 -12.85 19.74
C GLY A 171 3.36 -13.26 19.37
N ASP A 172 2.37 -12.64 20.02
CA ASP A 172 0.95 -12.96 19.84
C ASP A 172 0.20 -12.03 18.86
N ALA A 173 0.87 -11.03 18.26
CA ALA A 173 0.21 -10.00 17.46
C ALA A 173 0.79 -9.85 16.05
N ALA A 174 -0.08 -9.59 15.08
CA ALA A 174 0.31 -9.16 13.74
C ALA A 174 1.01 -7.79 13.78
N PRO A 175 2.09 -7.57 13.01
CA PRO A 175 2.71 -6.25 12.92
C PRO A 175 1.80 -5.26 12.18
N THR A 176 2.08 -3.98 12.31
CA THR A 176 1.47 -2.93 11.48
C THR A 176 1.84 -3.15 10.01
N ILE A 177 3.13 -3.34 9.72
CA ILE A 177 3.67 -3.39 8.36
C ILE A 177 4.45 -4.68 8.13
N CYS A 178 4.29 -5.28 6.97
CA CYS A 178 5.14 -6.35 6.49
C CYS A 178 5.75 -5.95 5.15
N LEU A 179 7.08 -5.80 5.11
CA LEU A 179 7.83 -5.46 3.91
C LEU A 179 8.24 -6.74 3.17
N HIS A 180 8.28 -6.70 1.84
CA HIS A 180 8.92 -7.77 1.08
C HIS A 180 10.37 -7.96 1.50
N ALA A 181 10.86 -9.20 1.60
CA ALA A 181 12.20 -9.55 2.08
C ALA A 181 13.32 -9.07 1.14
N SER A 182 12.97 -8.77 -0.11
CA SER A 182 13.86 -8.04 -1.03
C SER A 182 14.02 -6.55 -0.69
N PHE A 183 13.39 -6.05 0.36
CA PHE A 183 13.82 -4.84 1.07
C PHE A 183 15.30 -5.01 1.39
N ARG A 184 16.17 -4.21 0.77
CA ARG A 184 17.61 -4.26 0.98
C ARG A 184 18.01 -3.17 1.98
N PRO A 185 18.07 -3.44 3.29
CA PRO A 185 18.99 -2.71 4.14
C PRO A 185 20.38 -3.17 3.70
N GLU A 186 21.10 -2.35 2.95
CA GLU A 186 22.43 -2.73 2.50
C GLU A 186 23.30 -3.12 3.71
N LEU A 187 23.73 -4.38 3.71
CA LEU A 187 24.84 -4.97 4.47
C LEU A 187 25.51 -4.03 5.48
N SER A 188 24.96 -3.94 6.69
CA SER A 188 25.76 -3.70 7.88
C SER A 188 25.84 -5.02 8.64
N ASP A 189 27.06 -5.57 8.72
CA ASP A 189 27.41 -6.59 9.69
C ASP A 189 26.99 -6.10 11.08
N GLY A 190 25.81 -6.53 11.56
CA GLY A 190 25.36 -6.20 12.93
C GLY A 190 23.93 -5.74 13.15
N VAL A 191 22.97 -5.90 12.21
CA VAL A 191 21.54 -5.73 12.58
C VAL A 191 21.18 -6.79 13.63
N PRO A 192 20.71 -6.41 14.84
CA PRO A 192 20.24 -7.39 15.81
C PRO A 192 19.10 -8.16 15.18
N LYS A 193 19.23 -9.49 15.14
CA LYS A 193 18.13 -10.39 14.80
C LYS A 193 16.91 -9.91 15.58
N GLY A 194 15.85 -9.57 14.84
CA GLY A 194 14.57 -9.22 15.43
C GLY A 194 14.25 -10.16 16.58
N PHE A 195 13.82 -9.54 17.69
CA PHE A 195 13.32 -10.15 18.91
C PHE A 195 12.95 -11.63 18.73
N ARG A 196 13.86 -12.53 19.13
CA ARG A 196 13.51 -13.92 19.42
C ARG A 196 13.30 -13.98 20.94
N VAL A 197 12.03 -14.14 21.31
CA VAL A 197 11.47 -14.50 22.64
C VAL A 197 12.20 -13.91 23.85
#